data_AF-A0A166TQB5-F1
#
_entry.id   AF-A0A166TQB5-F1
#
_cell.length_a   1.000
_cell.length_b   1.000
_cell.length_c   1.000
_cell.angle_alpha   90.00
_cell.angle_beta   90.00
_cell.angle_gamma   90.00
#
_symmetry.space_group_name_H-M   'P 1'
#
loop_
_entity.id
_entity.type
_entity.pdbx_description
1 polymer ?
#
loop_
_entity_poly.entity_id
_entity_poly.type
_entity_poly.pdbx_seq_one_letter_code
_entity_poly.pdbx_strand_id
1 'polypeptide(L)'
;MNTVTVRIDKVHSYGGLVELLESPFLDIDVISRAALSGQKKVHVDDFDDCCVHLIRRIQQFSIYRSILSKSDRYLRAAGISTWMEGNEGPIAISLMHLRLHTVPLVDAYEDFGGGVAPIFCCGNKECNADSGHMTLYRCRGCKLALYCGVDCQKQDWWGTHELLCNAMKQPGQAAALPPISSPDIKWLAYILAREFIQALFTPSGLTACDSAGHFTSLLLLN
;
A
#
# COMPACT_ATOMS: atom_id res chain seq x y z
N MET A 1 -26.57 8.75 9.60
CA MET A 1 -25.34 8.24 10.25
C MET A 1 -25.33 6.71 10.32
N ASN A 2 -26.36 6.02 10.81
CA ASN A 2 -26.33 4.54 10.97
C ASN A 2 -25.97 3.74 9.69
N THR A 3 -26.48 4.10 8.51
CA THR A 3 -26.15 3.40 7.24
C THR A 3 -24.68 3.55 6.84
N VAL A 4 -24.05 4.66 7.24
CA VAL A 4 -22.64 4.97 6.98
C VAL A 4 -21.75 4.13 7.89
N THR A 5 -22.04 4.13 9.19
CA THR A 5 -21.34 3.31 10.20
C THR A 5 -21.35 1.84 9.82
N VAL A 6 -22.53 1.30 9.47
CA VAL A 6 -22.70 -0.10 9.03
C VAL A 6 -21.90 -0.43 7.77
N ARG A 7 -21.61 0.55 6.90
CA ARG A 7 -20.76 0.34 5.73
C ARG A 7 -19.28 0.33 6.10
N ILE A 8 -18.83 1.25 6.94
CA ILE A 8 -17.42 1.35 7.39
C ILE A 8 -17.00 0.10 8.16
N ASP A 9 -17.85 -0.39 9.06
CA ASP A 9 -17.59 -1.57 9.88
C ASP A 9 -17.48 -2.86 9.06
N LYS A 10 -17.92 -2.87 7.80
CA LYS A 10 -17.85 -4.03 6.92
C LYS A 10 -16.61 -4.02 6.02
N VAL A 11 -15.85 -2.92 5.99
CA VAL A 11 -14.67 -2.79 5.14
C VAL A 11 -13.47 -3.43 5.82
N HIS A 12 -13.25 -4.71 5.50
CA HIS A 12 -12.14 -5.52 6.03
C HIS A 12 -11.13 -5.93 4.95
N SER A 13 -11.45 -5.69 3.67
CA SER A 13 -10.65 -6.14 2.55
C SER A 13 -10.21 -4.97 1.66
N TYR A 14 -9.12 -5.18 0.92
CA TYR A 14 -8.65 -4.24 -0.11
C TYR A 14 -9.76 -3.87 -1.09
N GLY A 15 -10.53 -4.87 -1.56
CA GLY A 15 -11.64 -4.63 -2.50
C GLY A 15 -12.72 -3.72 -1.92
N GLY A 16 -13.12 -3.94 -0.67
CA GLY A 16 -14.09 -3.09 0.01
C GLY A 16 -13.59 -1.65 0.22
N LEU A 17 -12.29 -1.47 0.48
CA LEU A 17 -11.69 -0.13 0.60
C LEU A 17 -11.64 0.61 -0.73
N VAL A 18 -11.28 -0.07 -1.81
CA VAL A 18 -11.27 0.53 -3.15
C VAL A 18 -12.69 0.97 -3.52
N GLU A 19 -13.70 0.11 -3.35
CA GLU A 19 -15.10 0.44 -3.61
C GLU A 19 -15.56 1.64 -2.75
N LEU A 20 -15.18 1.67 -1.47
CA LEU A 20 -15.52 2.78 -0.58
C LEU A 20 -14.86 4.09 -1.04
N LEU A 21 -13.59 4.06 -1.45
CA LEU A 21 -12.85 5.22 -1.97
C LEU A 21 -13.31 5.67 -3.36
N GLU A 22 -13.94 4.79 -4.12
CA GLU A 22 -14.58 5.12 -5.40
C GLU A 22 -16.02 5.56 -5.22
N SER A 23 -16.59 5.32 -4.04
CA SER A 23 -17.94 5.76 -3.77
C SER A 23 -17.97 7.28 -3.61
N PRO A 24 -19.05 7.94 -4.08
CA PRO A 24 -19.26 9.38 -3.89
C PRO A 24 -19.21 9.83 -2.42
N PHE A 25 -19.25 8.87 -1.49
CA PHE A 25 -19.18 9.10 -0.06
C PHE A 25 -17.84 9.70 0.37
N LEU A 26 -16.71 9.25 -0.18
CA LEU A 26 -15.36 9.72 0.18
C LEU A 26 -14.85 10.86 -0.70
N ASP A 27 -15.57 11.21 -1.77
CA ASP A 27 -15.02 12.01 -2.87
C ASP A 27 -14.77 13.48 -2.56
N ILE A 28 -15.12 13.94 -1.35
CA ILE A 28 -14.79 15.25 -0.74
C ILE A 28 -15.56 15.36 0.59
N ASP A 29 -16.64 14.60 0.77
CA ASP A 29 -17.69 14.96 1.70
C ASP A 29 -17.57 14.31 3.10
N VAL A 30 -16.85 13.19 3.31
CA VAL A 30 -16.70 12.62 4.67
C VAL A 30 -15.61 13.31 5.48
N ILE A 31 -14.44 13.52 4.89
CA ILE A 31 -13.35 14.25 5.55
C ILE A 31 -13.78 15.72 5.73
N SER A 32 -14.43 16.33 4.74
CA SER A 32 -14.96 17.69 4.87
C SER A 32 -16.16 17.77 5.82
N ARG A 33 -17.10 16.80 5.84
CA ARG A 33 -18.20 16.80 6.82
C ARG A 33 -17.75 16.45 8.22
N ALA A 34 -16.74 15.60 8.40
CA ALA A 34 -16.10 15.37 9.69
C ALA A 34 -15.45 16.66 10.21
N ALA A 35 -14.73 17.37 9.35
CA ALA A 35 -14.17 18.68 9.64
C ALA A 35 -15.24 19.74 10.00
N LEU A 36 -16.42 19.69 9.37
CA LEU A 36 -17.55 20.59 9.66
C LEU A 36 -18.39 20.14 10.88
N SER A 37 -18.46 18.84 11.16
CA SER A 37 -19.27 18.27 12.25
C SER A 37 -18.63 18.47 13.63
N GLY A 38 -17.31 18.62 13.71
CA GLY A 38 -16.61 19.02 14.93
C GLY A 38 -17.06 20.37 15.53
N GLN A 39 -17.87 21.15 14.81
CA GLN A 39 -18.46 22.40 15.30
C GLN A 39 -19.82 22.24 15.99
N LYS A 40 -20.49 21.07 15.91
CA LYS A 40 -21.81 20.85 16.54
C LYS A 40 -21.75 19.68 17.53
N LYS A 41 -21.80 20.00 18.84
CA LYS A 41 -21.90 19.04 19.96
C LYS A 41 -23.22 18.26 19.96
N VAL A 42 -23.39 17.26 19.09
CA VAL A 42 -24.47 16.26 19.24
C VAL A 42 -23.94 14.89 18.77
N HIS A 43 -23.91 13.89 19.67
CA HIS A 43 -23.52 12.49 19.43
C HIS A 43 -22.26 12.33 18.55
N VAL A 44 -21.19 13.02 18.94
CA VAL A 44 -19.94 13.17 18.17
C VAL A 44 -19.03 11.95 18.32
N ASP A 45 -19.05 11.28 19.47
CA ASP A 45 -18.05 10.25 19.81
C ASP A 45 -18.13 9.01 18.88
N ASP A 46 -19.32 8.43 18.67
CA ASP A 46 -19.48 7.23 17.82
C ASP A 46 -19.07 7.49 16.36
N PHE A 47 -19.36 8.69 15.85
CA PHE A 47 -19.02 9.07 14.47
C PHE A 47 -17.52 9.36 14.32
N ASP A 48 -16.93 10.03 15.31
CA ASP A 48 -15.50 10.30 15.35
C ASP A 48 -14.72 8.98 15.42
N ASP A 49 -15.15 8.03 16.24
CA ASP A 49 -14.55 6.70 16.34
C ASP A 49 -14.62 5.94 15.00
N CYS A 50 -15.75 6.00 14.30
CA CYS A 50 -15.88 5.40 12.97
C CYS A 50 -14.92 6.03 11.96
N CYS A 51 -14.77 7.36 11.98
CA CYS A 51 -13.86 8.07 11.09
C CYS A 51 -12.40 7.75 11.40
N VAL A 52 -12.02 7.74 12.68
CA VAL A 52 -10.69 7.33 13.16
C VAL A 52 -10.38 5.91 12.71
N HIS A 53 -11.32 4.97 12.88
CA HIS A 53 -11.14 3.59 12.44
C HIS A 53 -10.96 3.50 10.93
N LEU A 54 -11.77 4.20 10.13
CA LEU A 54 -11.63 4.21 8.68
C LEU A 54 -10.28 4.79 8.24
N ILE A 55 -9.84 5.90 8.83
CA ILE A 55 -8.54 6.51 8.51
C ILE A 55 -7.39 5.53 8.80
N ARG A 56 -7.44 4.82 9.93
CA ARG A 56 -6.47 3.78 10.27
C ARG A 56 -6.48 2.63 9.26
N ARG A 57 -7.65 2.23 8.77
CA ARG A 57 -7.74 1.23 7.69
C ARG A 57 -7.15 1.74 6.39
N ILE A 58 -7.46 2.97 5.98
CA ILE A 58 -6.82 3.58 4.81
C ILE A 58 -5.29 3.55 4.96
N GLN A 59 -4.77 3.95 6.13
CA GLN A 59 -3.33 3.92 6.42
C GLN A 59 -2.72 2.52 6.22
N GLN A 60 -3.34 1.47 6.75
CA GLN A 60 -2.87 0.08 6.59
C GLN A 60 -2.78 -0.34 5.11
N PHE A 61 -3.69 0.14 4.27
CA PHE A 61 -3.76 -0.20 2.86
C PHE A 61 -3.10 0.87 1.96
N SER A 62 -2.49 1.92 2.51
CA SER A 62 -1.73 2.92 1.75
C SER A 62 -0.48 2.35 1.08
N ILE A 63 -0.09 1.10 1.38
CA ILE A 63 0.94 0.41 0.62
C ILE A 63 0.46 0.04 -0.80
N TYR A 64 -0.84 -0.05 -1.05
CA TYR A 64 -1.37 -0.27 -2.40
C TYR A 64 -1.42 1.05 -3.15
N ARG A 65 -0.90 1.07 -4.38
CA ARG A 65 -0.78 2.29 -5.20
C ARG A 65 -2.12 3.01 -5.37
N SER A 66 -3.18 2.27 -5.65
CA SER A 66 -4.53 2.83 -5.88
C SER A 66 -5.05 3.60 -4.66
N ILE A 67 -4.80 3.08 -3.46
CA ILE A 67 -5.19 3.69 -2.18
C ILE A 67 -4.26 4.86 -1.87
N LEU A 68 -2.95 4.69 -2.04
CA LEU A 68 -1.93 5.72 -1.80
C LEU A 68 -2.22 6.98 -2.61
N SER A 69 -2.36 6.84 -3.93
CA SER A 69 -2.58 7.97 -4.84
C SER A 69 -3.90 8.69 -4.57
N LYS A 70 -4.96 7.96 -4.19
CA LYS A 70 -6.25 8.56 -3.84
C LYS A 70 -6.15 9.30 -2.50
N SER A 71 -5.58 8.66 -1.48
CA SER A 71 -5.41 9.23 -0.15
C SER A 71 -4.59 10.51 -0.20
N ASP A 72 -3.43 10.49 -0.88
CA ASP A 72 -2.59 11.68 -1.06
C ASP A 72 -3.35 12.81 -1.78
N ARG A 73 -4.07 12.50 -2.85
CA ARG A 73 -4.91 13.48 -3.56
C ARG A 73 -5.94 14.12 -2.63
N TYR A 74 -6.66 13.32 -1.85
CA TYR A 74 -7.65 13.84 -0.90
C TYR A 74 -7.00 14.70 0.18
N LEU A 75 -5.86 14.27 0.74
CA LEU A 75 -5.14 15.03 1.76
C LEU A 75 -4.69 16.40 1.23
N ARG A 76 -4.25 16.47 -0.03
CA ARG A 76 -3.88 17.73 -0.71
C ARG A 76 -5.10 18.60 -0.99
N ALA A 77 -6.17 18.03 -1.55
CA ALA A 77 -7.37 18.77 -1.94
C ALA A 77 -8.12 19.37 -0.75
N ALA A 78 -8.13 18.68 0.39
CA ALA A 78 -8.79 19.15 1.60
C ALA A 78 -8.02 20.27 2.33
N GLY A 79 -6.87 20.73 1.82
CA GLY A 79 -6.09 21.81 2.45
C GLY A 79 -5.71 21.48 3.89
N ILE A 80 -5.52 20.19 4.20
CA ILE A 80 -5.45 19.68 5.57
C ILE A 80 -4.32 20.33 6.38
N SER A 81 -3.21 20.73 5.73
CA SER A 81 -2.17 21.57 6.36
C SER A 81 -2.75 22.76 7.12
N THR A 82 -3.66 23.50 6.49
CA THR A 82 -4.27 24.72 7.02
C THR A 82 -5.38 24.42 8.02
N TRP A 83 -6.09 23.29 7.85
CA TRP A 83 -7.16 22.89 8.77
C TRP A 83 -6.63 22.32 10.11
N MET A 84 -5.44 21.73 10.10
CA MET A 84 -4.83 21.14 11.29
C MET A 84 -4.20 22.17 12.24
N GLU A 85 -3.97 23.40 11.77
CA GLU A 85 -3.50 24.49 12.63
C GLU A 85 -4.60 24.86 13.65
N GLY A 86 -4.49 24.30 14.86
CA GLY A 86 -5.39 24.59 15.98
C GLY A 86 -6.53 23.59 16.20
N ASN A 87 -6.52 22.42 15.54
CA ASN A 87 -7.49 21.35 15.79
C ASN A 87 -6.83 20.12 16.43
N GLU A 88 -7.19 19.84 17.69
CA GLU A 88 -6.67 18.71 18.47
C GLU A 88 -7.65 17.52 18.55
N GLY A 89 -8.71 17.53 17.74
CA GLY A 89 -9.71 16.45 17.75
C GLY A 89 -9.14 15.09 17.27
N PRO A 90 -9.75 13.96 17.67
CA PRO A 90 -9.29 12.62 17.31
C PRO A 90 -9.14 12.38 15.80
N ILE A 91 -10.06 12.94 15.02
CA ILE A 91 -10.01 12.88 13.55
C ILE A 91 -8.81 13.68 13.01
N ALA A 92 -8.54 14.86 13.55
CA ALA A 92 -7.41 15.69 13.13
C ALA A 92 -6.08 15.00 13.37
N ILE A 93 -5.91 14.40 14.55
CA ILE A 93 -4.74 13.59 14.90
C ILE A 93 -4.60 12.40 13.94
N SER A 94 -5.70 11.69 13.67
CA SER A 94 -5.67 10.53 12.77
C SER A 94 -5.31 10.90 11.32
N LEU A 95 -5.81 12.03 10.83
CA LEU A 95 -5.42 12.57 9.51
C LEU A 95 -3.95 13.01 9.48
N MET A 96 -3.43 13.54 10.59
CA MET A 96 -1.98 13.82 10.73
C MET A 96 -1.16 12.56 10.53
N HIS A 97 -1.53 11.50 11.25
CA HIS A 97 -0.81 10.23 11.23
C HIS A 97 -0.88 9.60 9.84
N LEU A 98 -2.06 9.63 9.20
CA LEU A 98 -2.19 9.17 7.82
C LEU A 98 -1.25 9.95 6.90
N ARG A 99 -1.19 11.28 7.01
CA ARG A 99 -0.32 12.10 6.17
C ARG A 99 1.16 11.80 6.40
N LEU A 100 1.60 11.77 7.66
CA LEU A 100 2.97 11.43 8.04
C LEU A 100 3.37 10.05 7.49
N HIS A 101 2.42 9.12 7.42
CA HIS A 101 2.62 7.80 6.85
C HIS A 101 2.62 7.81 5.30
N THR A 102 1.75 8.57 4.64
CA THR A 102 1.65 8.55 3.18
C THR A 102 2.74 9.34 2.47
N VAL A 103 3.24 10.43 3.05
CA VAL A 103 4.31 11.26 2.44
C VAL A 103 5.54 10.43 2.01
N PRO A 104 6.21 9.66 2.90
CA PRO A 104 7.38 8.88 2.49
C PRO A 104 7.05 7.81 1.45
N LEU A 105 5.83 7.27 1.46
CA LEU A 105 5.38 6.31 0.44
C LEU A 105 5.15 6.97 -0.92
N VAL A 106 4.62 8.20 -0.94
CA VAL A 106 4.44 8.98 -2.18
C VAL A 106 5.80 9.33 -2.77
N ASP A 107 6.73 9.82 -1.95
CA ASP A 107 8.09 10.13 -2.39
C ASP A 107 8.76 8.87 -2.98
N ALA A 108 8.66 7.74 -2.28
CA ALA A 108 9.16 6.45 -2.77
C ALA A 108 8.46 5.99 -4.06
N TYR A 109 7.18 6.32 -4.24
CA TYR A 109 6.43 5.97 -5.44
C TYR A 109 6.83 6.83 -6.64
N GLU A 110 7.09 8.12 -6.42
CA GLU A 110 7.64 9.03 -7.42
C GLU A 110 9.06 8.61 -7.82
N ASP A 111 9.90 8.26 -6.85
CA ASP A 111 11.23 7.66 -7.08
C ASP A 111 11.13 6.37 -7.89
N PHE A 112 10.15 5.51 -7.61
CA PHE A 112 9.90 4.29 -8.37
C PHE A 112 9.48 4.57 -9.82
N GLY A 113 8.72 5.64 -10.05
CA GLY A 113 8.27 6.06 -11.38
C GLY A 113 9.37 6.72 -12.22
N GLY A 114 10.28 7.45 -11.59
CA GLY A 114 11.37 8.19 -12.25
C GLY A 114 12.75 7.51 -12.20
N GLY A 115 12.93 6.54 -11.31
CA GLY A 115 14.21 5.86 -11.05
C GLY A 115 14.49 4.67 -11.97
N VAL A 116 15.70 4.12 -11.83
CA VAL A 116 16.03 2.81 -12.42
C VAL A 116 15.07 1.80 -11.81
N ALA A 117 14.18 1.24 -12.64
CA ALA A 117 13.23 0.24 -12.20
C ALA A 117 13.98 -0.79 -11.33
N PRO A 118 13.47 -1.17 -10.15
CA PRO A 118 14.11 -2.19 -9.32
C PRO A 118 14.43 -3.34 -10.23
N ILE A 119 15.71 -3.74 -10.26
CA ILE A 119 16.23 -4.64 -11.29
C ILE A 119 15.36 -5.88 -11.26
N PHE A 120 14.44 -5.94 -12.20
CA PHE A 120 13.71 -7.15 -12.46
C PHE A 120 14.76 -8.00 -13.17
N CYS A 121 15.52 -8.79 -12.44
CA CYS A 121 16.46 -9.70 -13.06
C CYS A 121 15.68 -10.82 -13.76
N CYS A 122 16.37 -11.51 -14.68
CA CYS A 122 15.94 -12.84 -15.05
C CYS A 122 15.83 -13.70 -13.78
N GLY A 123 14.72 -14.42 -13.61
CA GLY A 123 14.50 -15.31 -12.47
C GLY A 123 15.39 -16.55 -12.49
N ASN A 124 15.99 -16.85 -13.65
CA ASN A 124 16.99 -17.90 -13.75
C ASN A 124 18.32 -17.43 -13.15
N LYS A 125 18.74 -18.07 -12.05
CA LYS A 125 19.98 -17.75 -11.32
C LYS A 125 21.24 -17.98 -12.13
N GLU A 126 21.18 -18.88 -13.13
CA GLU A 126 22.29 -19.19 -14.03
C GLU A 126 22.28 -18.29 -15.29
N CYS A 127 21.46 -17.23 -15.30
CA CYS A 127 21.38 -16.32 -16.44
C CYS A 127 22.59 -15.39 -16.49
N ASN A 128 23.35 -15.47 -17.58
CA ASN A 128 24.52 -14.61 -17.83
C ASN A 128 24.19 -13.41 -18.75
N ALA A 129 22.92 -13.09 -18.94
CA ALA A 129 22.53 -11.95 -19.77
C ALA A 129 22.73 -10.64 -19.00
N ASP A 130 23.36 -9.65 -19.63
CA ASP A 130 23.50 -8.31 -19.05
C ASP A 130 22.11 -7.71 -18.80
N SER A 131 21.79 -7.49 -17.53
CA SER A 131 20.49 -7.03 -17.04
C SER A 131 20.16 -5.58 -17.42
N GLY A 132 21.09 -4.86 -18.05
CA GLY A 132 20.97 -3.42 -18.31
C GLY A 132 20.00 -3.03 -19.43
N HIS A 133 19.70 -3.90 -20.40
CA HIS A 133 18.90 -3.49 -21.59
C HIS A 133 18.00 -4.58 -22.20
N MET A 134 17.86 -5.75 -21.58
CA MET A 134 17.08 -6.84 -22.17
C MET A 134 15.59 -6.74 -21.85
N THR A 135 14.75 -6.95 -22.87
CA THR A 135 13.30 -7.09 -22.66
C THR A 135 13.02 -8.39 -21.90
N LEU A 136 12.30 -8.29 -20.78
CA LEU A 136 11.94 -9.44 -19.96
C LEU A 136 10.48 -9.83 -20.14
N TYR A 137 10.25 -11.13 -20.27
CA TYR A 137 8.95 -11.76 -20.43
C TYR A 137 8.46 -12.30 -19.09
N ARG A 138 7.18 -12.07 -18.81
CA ARG A 138 6.53 -12.59 -17.60
C ARG A 138 6.21 -14.07 -17.76
N CYS A 139 6.34 -14.83 -16.67
CA CYS A 139 5.73 -16.15 -16.56
C CYS A 139 4.22 -16.04 -16.80
N ARG A 140 3.68 -16.79 -17.77
CA ARG A 140 2.23 -16.81 -18.05
C ARG A 140 1.39 -17.36 -16.91
N GLY A 141 2.00 -18.16 -16.03
CA GLY A 141 1.35 -18.78 -14.88
C GLY A 141 1.13 -17.79 -13.74
N CYS A 142 2.20 -17.45 -13.02
CA CYS A 142 2.13 -16.59 -11.84
C CYS A 142 2.15 -15.08 -12.16
N LYS A 143 2.56 -14.68 -13.37
CA LYS A 143 2.75 -13.28 -13.79
C LYS A 143 3.77 -12.48 -12.96
N LEU A 144 4.49 -13.12 -12.05
CA LEU A 144 5.50 -12.51 -11.18
C LEU A 144 6.91 -12.63 -11.72
N ALA A 145 7.38 -13.85 -11.96
CA ALA A 145 8.74 -14.09 -12.42
C ALA A 145 8.94 -13.53 -13.84
N LEU A 146 10.13 -12.99 -14.06
CA LEU A 146 10.54 -12.35 -15.30
C LEU A 146 11.74 -13.09 -15.88
N TYR A 147 11.78 -13.25 -17.21
CA TYR A 147 12.83 -14.01 -17.87
C TYR A 147 13.24 -13.35 -19.17
N CYS A 148 14.52 -13.44 -19.52
CA CYS A 148 15.04 -12.99 -20.83
C CYS A 148 14.41 -13.74 -22.00
N GLY A 149 13.94 -14.97 -21.76
CA GLY A 149 13.30 -15.81 -22.77
C GLY A 149 12.81 -17.13 -22.20
N VAL A 150 12.23 -17.95 -23.08
CA VAL A 150 11.64 -19.25 -22.72
C VAL A 150 12.67 -20.22 -22.15
N ASP A 151 13.94 -20.14 -22.57
CA ASP A 151 14.98 -21.05 -22.07
C ASP A 151 15.30 -20.79 -20.60
N CYS A 152 15.43 -19.53 -20.19
CA CYS A 152 15.59 -19.15 -18.79
C CYS A 152 14.37 -19.54 -17.96
N GLN A 153 13.17 -19.37 -18.50
CA GLN A 153 11.95 -19.82 -17.82
C GLN A 153 11.94 -21.33 -17.59
N LYS A 154 12.33 -22.13 -18.60
CA LYS A 154 12.39 -23.59 -18.49
C LYS A 154 13.47 -24.04 -17.50
N GLN A 155 14.62 -23.40 -17.48
CA GLN A 155 15.69 -23.73 -16.53
C GLN A 155 15.25 -23.46 -15.09
N ASP A 156 14.66 -22.30 -14.84
CA ASP A 156 14.11 -21.96 -13.51
C ASP A 156 12.90 -22.84 -13.15
N TRP A 157 12.12 -23.30 -14.13
CA TRP A 157 10.94 -24.17 -13.92
C TRP A 157 11.30 -25.42 -13.10
N TRP A 158 12.39 -26.10 -13.45
CA TRP A 158 12.84 -27.31 -12.77
C TRP A 158 13.41 -27.07 -11.36
N GLY A 159 13.59 -25.81 -10.97
CA GLY A 159 13.97 -25.42 -9.63
C GLY A 159 12.76 -25.19 -8.73
N THR A 160 12.83 -24.13 -7.91
CA THR A 160 11.75 -23.76 -6.99
C THR A 160 10.56 -23.09 -7.67
N HIS A 161 10.70 -22.67 -8.94
CA HIS A 161 9.68 -21.90 -9.60
C HIS A 161 8.41 -22.70 -9.85
N GLU A 162 8.47 -23.96 -10.25
CA GLU A 162 7.26 -24.77 -10.46
C GLU A 162 6.37 -24.80 -9.22
N LEU A 163 6.97 -25.08 -8.05
CA LEU A 163 6.27 -25.16 -6.77
C LEU A 163 5.64 -23.80 -6.40
N LEU A 164 6.40 -22.72 -6.46
CA LEU A 164 5.91 -21.37 -6.16
C LEU A 164 4.86 -20.91 -7.17
N CYS A 165 5.07 -21.18 -8.46
CA CYS A 165 4.17 -20.83 -9.54
C CYS A 165 2.82 -21.55 -9.38
N ASN A 166 2.83 -22.83 -9.02
CA ASN A 166 1.61 -23.57 -8.77
C ASN A 166 0.88 -23.12 -7.49
N ALA A 167 1.61 -22.82 -6.41
CA ALA A 167 1.01 -22.24 -5.21
C ALA A 167 0.30 -20.90 -5.51
N MET A 168 0.91 -20.06 -6.36
CA MET A 168 0.32 -18.79 -6.78
C MET A 168 -0.78 -18.92 -7.84
N LYS A 169 -0.81 -20.02 -8.61
CA LYS A 169 -1.88 -20.31 -9.57
C LYS A 169 -3.15 -20.82 -8.90
N GLN A 170 -3.06 -21.46 -7.73
CA GLN A 170 -4.19 -22.08 -7.04
C GLN A 170 -5.17 -20.99 -6.55
N PRO A 171 -6.38 -20.88 -7.13
CA PRO A 171 -7.41 -19.96 -6.64
C PRO A 171 -8.14 -20.52 -5.39
N GLY A 172 -7.71 -21.68 -4.88
CA GLY A 172 -8.56 -22.56 -4.07
C GLY A 172 -8.48 -22.43 -2.54
N GLN A 173 -7.56 -21.61 -2.00
CA GLN A 173 -7.49 -21.38 -0.54
C GLN A 173 -7.41 -19.90 -0.14
N ALA A 174 -7.16 -19.00 -1.10
CA ALA A 174 -7.35 -17.56 -0.92
C ALA A 174 -8.82 -17.21 -1.21
N ALA A 175 -9.73 -17.60 -0.31
CA ALA A 175 -11.07 -17.04 -0.34
C ALA A 175 -10.96 -15.51 -0.25
N ALA A 176 -11.48 -14.81 -1.27
CA ALA A 176 -11.82 -13.38 -1.25
C ALA A 176 -10.71 -12.31 -1.35
N LEU A 177 -9.46 -12.61 -1.76
CA LEU A 177 -8.51 -11.54 -2.10
C LEU A 177 -8.53 -11.21 -3.60
N PRO A 178 -8.78 -9.95 -3.99
CA PRO A 178 -8.66 -9.53 -5.37
C PRO A 178 -7.24 -9.81 -5.89
N PRO A 179 -7.08 -10.29 -7.14
CA PRO A 179 -5.76 -10.50 -7.71
C PRO A 179 -5.00 -9.17 -7.74
N ILE A 180 -3.92 -9.07 -6.96
CA ILE A 180 -3.06 -7.89 -6.90
C ILE A 180 -2.53 -7.62 -8.31
N SER A 181 -2.61 -6.36 -8.77
CA SER A 181 -2.19 -6.02 -10.13
C SER A 181 -0.66 -6.16 -10.28
N SER A 182 -0.16 -6.49 -11.47
CA SER A 182 1.29 -6.57 -11.67
C SER A 182 2.03 -5.26 -11.31
N PRO A 183 1.51 -4.05 -11.62
CA PRO A 183 2.08 -2.80 -11.11
C PRO A 183 2.18 -2.73 -9.59
N ASP A 184 1.15 -3.17 -8.85
CA ASP A 184 1.15 -3.16 -7.38
C ASP A 184 2.18 -4.14 -6.82
N ILE A 185 2.38 -5.29 -7.44
CA ILE A 185 3.39 -6.27 -6.99
C ILE A 185 4.81 -5.75 -7.21
N LYS A 186 5.05 -5.07 -8.34
CA LYS A 186 6.32 -4.39 -8.60
C LYS A 186 6.61 -3.32 -7.56
N TRP A 187 5.59 -2.54 -7.21
CA TRP A 187 5.68 -1.52 -6.18
C TRP A 187 5.94 -2.12 -4.79
N LEU A 188 5.23 -3.18 -4.41
CA LEU A 188 5.47 -3.90 -3.15
C LEU A 188 6.89 -4.44 -3.07
N ALA A 189 7.38 -5.08 -4.15
CA ALA A 189 8.75 -5.56 -4.22
C ALA A 189 9.78 -4.43 -4.09
N TYR A 190 9.52 -3.27 -4.72
CA TYR A 190 10.36 -2.08 -4.58
C TYR A 190 10.45 -1.60 -3.14
N ILE A 191 9.31 -1.44 -2.46
CA ILE A 191 9.29 -0.99 -1.06
C ILE A 191 10.04 -1.98 -0.17
N LEU A 192 9.77 -3.28 -0.30
CA LEU A 192 10.47 -4.30 0.48
C LEU A 192 12.00 -4.26 0.26
N ALA A 193 12.43 -4.09 -0.99
CA ALA A 193 13.85 -3.96 -1.32
C ALA A 193 14.46 -2.67 -0.75
N ARG A 194 13.76 -1.54 -0.85
CA ARG A 194 14.20 -0.24 -0.33
C ARG A 194 14.38 -0.28 1.18
N GLU A 195 13.41 -0.80 1.92
CA GLU A 195 13.47 -0.95 3.38
C GLU A 195 14.62 -1.87 3.80
N PHE A 196 14.77 -3.01 3.11
CA PHE A 196 15.86 -3.94 3.37
C PHE A 196 17.23 -3.30 3.12
N ILE A 197 17.40 -2.57 2.02
CA ILE A 197 18.62 -1.83 1.70
C ILE A 197 18.88 -0.76 2.76
N GLN A 198 17.88 0.05 3.13
CA GLN A 198 18.04 1.07 4.17
C GLN A 198 18.49 0.46 5.50
N ALA A 199 17.91 -0.67 5.90
CA ALA A 199 18.30 -1.38 7.13
C ALA A 199 19.75 -1.90 7.09
N LEU A 200 20.25 -2.34 5.93
CA LEU A 200 21.63 -2.79 5.76
C LEU A 200 22.66 -1.64 5.83
N PHE A 201 22.26 -0.43 5.46
CA PHE A 201 23.14 0.74 5.41
C PHE A 201 22.99 1.69 6.60
N THR A 202 22.05 1.45 7.52
CA THR A 202 22.02 2.14 8.81
C THR A 202 23.07 1.54 9.75
N PRO A 203 24.14 2.28 10.11
CA PRO A 203 25.13 1.80 11.07
C PRO A 203 24.48 1.61 12.43
N SER A 204 24.56 0.39 12.96
CA SER A 204 24.12 0.03 14.31
C SER A 204 24.85 0.85 15.36
N GLY A 205 24.28 1.97 15.78
CA GLY A 205 24.88 2.80 16.81
C GLY A 205 24.40 4.24 16.80
N LEU A 206 23.11 4.47 17.03
CA LEU A 206 22.55 5.62 17.73
C LEU A 206 21.04 5.39 17.87
N THR A 207 20.57 5.42 19.11
CA THR A 207 19.15 5.43 19.47
C THR A 207 18.47 6.62 18.78
N ALA A 208 17.79 6.35 17.66
CA ALA A 208 16.82 7.25 17.08
C ALA A 208 15.43 6.78 17.55
N CYS A 209 14.84 7.55 18.45
CA CYS A 209 13.47 7.33 18.91
C CYS A 209 12.48 7.26 17.73
N ASP A 210 11.59 6.27 17.79
CA ASP A 210 10.16 6.33 17.47
C ASP A 210 9.65 6.60 16.04
N SER A 211 10.41 6.36 14.97
CA SER A 211 9.83 6.45 13.61
C SER A 211 10.16 5.31 12.63
N ALA A 212 11.07 4.40 12.96
CA ALA A 212 11.47 3.29 12.08
C ALA A 212 10.75 1.95 12.36
N GLY A 213 9.63 1.97 13.09
CA GLY A 213 8.97 0.76 13.60
C GLY A 213 7.77 0.22 12.80
N HIS A 214 7.38 0.81 11.66
CA HIS A 214 5.98 0.66 11.22
C HIS A 214 5.67 -0.29 10.06
N PHE A 215 6.64 -0.86 9.34
CA PHE A 215 6.32 -1.78 8.23
C PHE A 215 6.47 -3.28 8.53
N THR A 216 7.36 -3.67 9.45
CA THR A 216 7.55 -5.10 9.81
C THR A 216 6.35 -5.72 10.53
N SER A 217 5.47 -4.91 11.13
CA SER A 217 4.22 -5.41 11.75
C SER A 217 3.10 -5.72 10.75
N LEU A 218 3.17 -5.27 9.49
CA LEU A 218 2.11 -5.48 8.50
C LEU A 218 2.15 -6.86 7.81
N LEU A 219 3.29 -7.57 7.88
CA LEU A 219 3.43 -8.92 7.32
C LEU A 219 3.05 -10.04 8.30
N LEU A 220 2.71 -9.71 9.55
CA LEU A 220 2.38 -10.69 10.61
C LEU A 220 0.88 -10.74 10.98
N LEU A 221 0.02 -10.04 10.25
CA LEU A 221 -1.43 -10.11 10.46
C LEU A 221 -2.09 -11.05 9.43
N ASN A 222 -2.04 -12.34 9.75
CA ASN A 222 -3.09 -13.31 9.42
C ASN A 222 -3.95 -13.52 10.67
#